data_AF-A0A0F9DJZ9-F1
#
_entry.id   AF-A0A0F9DJZ9-F1
#
_cell.length_a   1.000
_cell.length_b   1.000
_cell.length_c   1.000
_cell.angle_alpha   90.00
_cell.angle_beta   90.00
_cell.angle_gamma   90.00
#
_symmetry.space_group_name_H-M   'P 1'
#
loop_
_entity.id
_entity.type
_entity.pdbx_description
1 polymer ?
#
loop_
_entity_poly.entity_id
_entity_poly.type
_entity_poly.pdbx_seq_one_letter_code
_entity_poly.pdbx_strand_id
1 'polypeptide(L)'
;LLLAFSDINEKGKLYLDETPGKDIRYKIVYFQQLHAKLILDCFNRWKDKINLIVVNCEAGICRSSAIAAALAKISGQDDNEFFKRYLPNSLVYRLILEEYNK
;
A
#
# COMPACT_ATOMS: atom_id res chain seq x y z
N LEU A 1 16.82 19.15 -4.43
CA LEU A 1 16.00 18.38 -3.48
C LEU A 1 15.08 17.51 -4.32
N LEU A 2 15.29 16.19 -4.36
CA LEU A 2 14.45 15.28 -5.14
C LEU A 2 13.25 14.87 -4.25
N LEU A 3 12.07 15.39 -4.56
CA LEU A 3 10.83 15.03 -3.87
C LEU A 3 10.07 14.05 -4.76
N ALA A 4 10.04 12.77 -4.36
CA ALA A 4 9.33 11.71 -5.08
C ALA A 4 8.03 11.37 -4.35
N PHE A 5 6.91 11.93 -4.81
CA PHE A 5 5.57 11.61 -4.31
C PHE A 5 4.96 10.49 -5.17
N SER A 6 5.28 9.24 -4.85
CA SER A 6 4.92 8.09 -5.69
C SER A 6 3.67 7.35 -5.18
N ASP A 7 2.50 7.96 -5.32
CA ASP A 7 1.22 7.24 -5.38
C ASP A 7 0.95 6.82 -6.83
N ILE A 8 1.86 5.99 -7.38
CA ILE A 8 1.88 5.66 -8.82
C ILE A 8 1.11 4.35 -9.06
N ASN A 9 0.08 4.44 -9.89
CA ASN A 9 -0.72 3.32 -10.34
C ASN A 9 -0.12 2.76 -11.67
N GLU A 10 0.49 1.59 -11.57
CA GLU A 10 0.73 0.60 -12.64
C GLU A 10 1.69 0.88 -13.82
N LYS A 11 2.40 2.01 -13.94
CA LYS A 11 3.38 2.18 -15.06
C LYS A 11 4.84 2.24 -14.62
N GLY A 12 5.52 1.11 -14.79
CA GLY A 12 6.94 0.90 -14.51
C GLY A 12 7.89 1.60 -15.46
N LYS A 13 8.22 2.86 -15.15
CA LYS A 13 9.55 3.52 -15.26
C LYS A 13 9.31 5.02 -15.05
N LEU A 14 9.88 5.58 -13.98
CA LEU A 14 9.87 7.02 -13.77
C LEU A 14 11.24 7.56 -14.19
N TYR A 15 11.29 8.41 -15.20
CA TYR A 15 12.48 9.17 -15.56
C TYR A 15 12.50 10.42 -14.68
N LEU A 16 13.34 10.41 -13.63
CA LEU A 16 13.62 11.60 -12.84
C LEU A 16 15.11 11.90 -12.93
N ASP A 17 15.55 12.38 -14.09
CA ASP A 17 16.63 13.36 -14.15
C ASP A 17 16.73 13.96 -15.55
N GLU A 18 16.61 15.28 -15.68
CA GLU A 18 17.04 16.02 -16.88
C GLU A 18 18.47 16.57 -16.71
N THR A 19 19.21 16.16 -15.68
CA THR A 19 20.59 16.63 -15.51
C THR A 19 21.49 15.96 -16.55
N PRO A 20 22.09 16.73 -17.50
CA PRO A 20 22.93 16.14 -18.55
C PRO A 20 24.14 15.43 -17.93
N GLY A 21 24.26 14.11 -18.16
CA GLY A 21 25.46 13.34 -17.80
C GLY A 21 25.39 12.51 -16.50
N LYS A 22 24.25 12.42 -15.80
CA LYS A 22 24.07 11.48 -14.67
C LYS A 22 22.91 10.52 -14.91
N ASP A 23 23.22 9.30 -15.37
CA ASP A 23 22.24 8.21 -15.44
C ASP A 23 22.04 7.59 -14.04
N ILE A 24 21.30 8.29 -13.16
CA ILE A 24 20.89 7.75 -11.86
C ILE A 24 19.61 6.93 -12.01
N ARG A 25 19.80 5.61 -12.19
CA ARG A 25 18.71 4.62 -12.28
C ARG A 25 18.21 4.25 -10.90
N TYR A 26 17.11 4.85 -10.44
CA TYR A 26 16.39 4.34 -9.26
C TYR A 26 15.52 3.14 -9.64
N LYS A 27 15.77 1.98 -9.02
CA LYS A 27 14.88 0.82 -9.14
C LYS A 27 13.67 1.02 -8.23
N ILE A 28 12.56 1.51 -8.81
CA ILE A 28 11.27 1.60 -8.11
C ILE A 28 10.61 0.21 -8.12
N VAL A 29 10.29 -0.32 -6.94
CA VAL A 29 9.52 -1.55 -6.79
C VAL A 29 8.08 -1.18 -6.42
N TYR A 30 7.13 -1.54 -7.29
CA TYR A 30 5.71 -1.27 -7.08
C TYR A 30 5.10 -2.23 -6.07
N PHE A 31 3.97 -1.82 -5.47
CA PHE A 31 3.12 -2.74 -4.73
C PHE A 31 2.65 -3.85 -5.68
N GLN A 32 2.72 -5.09 -5.20
CA GLN A 32 2.59 -6.31 -6.00
C GLN A 32 1.98 -7.39 -5.11
N GLN A 33 1.55 -8.49 -5.71
CA GLN A 33 0.95 -9.61 -5.01
C GLN A 33 1.80 -10.12 -3.83
N LEU A 34 3.13 -10.20 -4.00
CA LEU A 34 4.03 -10.61 -2.93
C LEU A 34 3.92 -9.71 -1.69
N HIS A 35 3.75 -8.40 -1.86
CA HIS A 35 3.59 -7.47 -0.74
C HIS A 35 2.26 -7.69 -0.02
N ALA A 36 1.17 -7.91 -0.76
CA ALA A 36 -0.12 -8.28 -0.18
C ALA A 36 0.00 -9.58 0.64
N LYS A 37 0.68 -10.59 0.09
CA LYS A 37 0.94 -11.85 0.78
C LYS A 37 1.70 -11.65 2.10
N LEU A 38 2.78 -10.89 2.09
CA LEU A 38 3.57 -10.63 3.30
C LEU A 38 2.75 -9.91 4.39
N ILE A 39 1.89 -8.97 3.99
CA ILE A 39 0.99 -8.27 4.92
C ILE A 39 -0.03 -9.26 5.52
N LEU A 40 -0.66 -10.09 4.70
CA LEU A 40 -1.64 -11.08 5.17
C LEU A 40 -1.00 -12.17 6.04
N ASP A 41 0.19 -12.64 5.69
CA ASP A 41 0.95 -13.60 6.50
C ASP A 41 1.26 -13.00 7.90
N CYS A 42 1.61 -11.72 7.95
CA CYS A 42 1.81 -11.00 9.22
C CYS A 42 0.48 -10.82 9.98
N PHE A 43 -0.58 -10.37 9.30
CA PHE A 43 -1.90 -10.17 9.88
C PHE A 43 -2.43 -11.46 10.50
N ASN A 44 -2.44 -12.57 9.74
CA ASN A 44 -2.93 -13.86 10.20
C ASN A 44 -2.12 -14.43 11.37
N ARG A 45 -0.82 -14.12 11.46
CA ARG A 45 0.03 -14.52 12.60
C ARG A 45 -0.37 -13.86 13.92
N TRP A 46 -0.89 -12.63 13.85
CA TRP A 46 -1.07 -11.76 15.01
C TRP A 46 -2.51 -11.36 15.32
N LYS A 47 -3.45 -11.45 14.36
CA LYS A 47 -4.81 -10.91 14.48
C LYS A 47 -5.57 -11.36 15.74
N ASP A 48 -5.30 -12.57 16.25
CA ASP A 48 -5.96 -13.12 17.44
C ASP A 48 -5.14 -12.93 18.74
N LYS A 49 -3.98 -12.27 18.66
CA LYS A 49 -3.00 -12.11 19.75
C LYS A 49 -2.80 -10.65 20.18
N ILE A 50 -3.31 -9.70 19.40
CA ILE A 50 -3.15 -8.27 19.64
C ILE A 50 -4.49 -7.57 19.53
N ASN A 51 -4.62 -6.45 20.23
CA ASN A 51 -5.85 -5.66 20.23
C ASN A 51 -5.83 -4.50 19.22
N LEU A 52 -4.65 -4.13 18.72
CA LEU A 52 -4.47 -2.97 17.84
C LEU A 52 -3.41 -3.25 16.78
N ILE A 53 -3.75 -2.94 15.52
CA ILE A 53 -2.81 -2.89 14.40
C ILE A 53 -2.71 -1.43 13.95
N VAL A 54 -1.50 -0.88 14.01
CA VAL A 54 -1.22 0.46 13.50
C VAL A 54 -0.64 0.34 12.09
N VAL A 55 -1.34 0.89 11.11
CA VAL A 55 -0.89 0.92 9.71
C VAL A 55 -0.46 2.33 9.35
N ASN A 56 0.80 2.50 8.97
CA ASN A 56 1.40 3.78 8.66
C ASN A 56 2.09 3.72 7.29
N CYS A 57 2.00 4.81 6.54
CA CYS A 57 2.97 5.16 5.53
C CYS A 57 3.48 6.58 5.81
N GLU A 58 4.52 7.01 5.12
CA GLU A 58 5.18 8.31 5.35
C GLU A 58 4.23 9.51 5.43
N ALA A 59 3.20 9.55 4.58
CA ALA A 59 2.16 10.60 4.59
C ALA A 59 0.83 10.15 5.20
N GLY A 60 0.65 8.86 5.49
CA GLY A 60 -0.56 8.30 6.10
C GLY A 60 -1.86 8.28 5.24
N ILE A 61 -1.86 8.85 4.04
CA ILE A 61 -3.11 9.15 3.30
C ILE A 61 -3.58 8.04 2.34
N CYS A 62 -2.67 7.35 1.65
CA CYS A 62 -3.03 6.56 0.46
C CYS A 62 -2.78 5.05 0.60
N ARG A 63 -1.52 4.63 0.73
CA ARG A 63 -1.15 3.21 0.83
C ARG A 63 -1.54 2.58 2.17
N SER A 64 -1.30 3.28 3.29
CA SER A 64 -1.66 2.81 4.62
C SER A 64 -3.16 2.71 4.82
N SER A 65 -3.93 3.69 4.35
CA SER A 65 -5.39 3.69 4.44
C SER A 65 -5.99 2.57 3.61
N ALA A 66 -5.43 2.24 2.44
CA ALA A 66 -5.83 1.07 1.66
C ALA A 66 -5.58 -0.27 2.38
N ILE A 67 -4.40 -0.44 2.98
CA ILE A 67 -4.10 -1.65 3.76
C ILE A 67 -5.07 -1.73 4.95
N ALA A 68 -5.25 -0.65 5.69
CA ALA A 68 -6.15 -0.62 6.85
C ALA A 68 -7.61 -0.92 6.46
N ALA A 69 -8.10 -0.31 5.37
CA ALA A 69 -9.44 -0.58 4.83
C ALA A 69 -9.63 -2.05 4.45
N ALA A 70 -8.65 -2.65 3.74
CA ALA A 70 -8.73 -4.04 3.34
C ALA A 70 -8.74 -4.99 4.56
N LEU A 71 -7.88 -4.74 5.55
CA LEU A 71 -7.83 -5.55 6.78
C LEU A 71 -9.10 -5.38 7.64
N ALA A 72 -9.68 -4.17 7.69
CA ALA A 72 -10.96 -3.93 8.35
C ALA A 72 -12.07 -4.77 7.72
N LYS A 73 -12.17 -4.76 6.38
CA LYS A 73 -13.14 -5.56 5.63
C LYS A 73 -12.97 -7.06 5.84
N ILE A 74 -11.73 -7.55 5.79
CA ILE A 74 -11.39 -8.96 6.07
C ILE A 74 -11.83 -9.36 7.49
N SER A 75 -11.74 -8.43 8.44
CA SER A 75 -12.14 -8.64 9.83
C SER A 75 -13.65 -8.47 10.06
N GLY A 76 -14.46 -8.32 9.01
CA GLY A 76 -15.90 -8.10 9.10
C GLY A 76 -16.30 -6.70 9.58
N GLN A 77 -15.38 -5.74 9.58
CA GLN A 77 -15.64 -4.34 9.93
C GLN A 77 -16.00 -3.52 8.69
N ASP A 78 -16.68 -2.38 8.90
CA ASP A 78 -16.98 -1.43 7.84
C ASP A 78 -15.71 -0.68 7.40
N ASP A 79 -15.38 -0.76 6.11
CA ASP A 79 -14.23 -0.09 5.52
C ASP A 79 -14.56 1.27 4.90
N ASN A 80 -15.84 1.64 4.82
CA ASN A 80 -16.27 2.91 4.22
C ASN A 80 -15.68 4.14 4.92
N GLU A 81 -15.44 4.07 6.23
CA GLU A 81 -14.83 5.18 6.98
C GLU A 81 -13.44 5.57 6.45
N PHE A 82 -12.67 4.61 5.91
CA PHE A 82 -11.38 4.89 5.31
C PHE A 82 -11.50 5.66 4.00
N PHE A 83 -12.52 5.35 3.19
CA PHE A 83 -12.79 6.05 1.93
C PHE A 83 -13.40 7.44 2.13
N LYS A 84 -14.05 7.70 3.28
CA LYS A 84 -14.55 9.03 3.63
C LYS A 84 -13.45 9.97 4.14
N ARG A 85 -12.48 9.44 4.88
CA ARG A 85 -11.46 10.24 5.59
C ARG A 85 -10.11 10.33 4.87
N TYR A 86 -9.83 9.37 3.99
CA TYR A 86 -8.55 9.24 3.31
C TYR A 86 -8.76 9.02 1.82
N LEU A 87 -7.65 8.77 1.09
CA LEU A 87 -7.68 8.40 -0.32
C LEU A 87 -7.05 7.02 -0.52
N PRO A 88 -7.69 5.92 -0.05
CA PRO A 88 -7.15 4.57 -0.21
C PRO A 88 -6.74 4.27 -1.64
N ASN A 89 -5.48 3.85 -1.84
CA ASN A 89 -5.02 3.36 -3.12
C ASN A 89 -5.81 2.11 -3.56
N SER A 90 -6.55 2.21 -4.65
CA SER A 90 -7.41 1.14 -5.16
C SER A 90 -6.65 -0.12 -5.56
N LEU A 91 -5.43 0.01 -6.12
CA LEU A 91 -4.57 -1.12 -6.47
C LEU A 91 -4.15 -1.90 -5.21
N VAL A 92 -3.66 -1.19 -4.19
CA VAL A 92 -3.23 -1.82 -2.92
C VAL A 92 -4.40 -2.53 -2.24
N TYR A 93 -5.54 -1.84 -2.12
CA TYR A 93 -6.76 -2.40 -1.53
C TYR A 93 -7.21 -3.66 -2.28
N ARG A 94 -7.30 -3.57 -3.62
CA ARG A 94 -7.69 -4.70 -4.48
C ARG A 94 -6.74 -5.89 -4.34
N LEU A 95 -5.42 -5.68 -4.42
CA LEU A 95 -4.44 -6.77 -4.35
C LEU A 95 -4.46 -7.50 -2.99
N ILE A 96 -4.73 -6.79 -1.89
CA ILE A 96 -4.89 -7.43 -0.57
C ILE A 96 -6.14 -8.31 -0.54
N LEU A 97 -7.29 -7.80 -1.00
CA LEU A 97 -8.51 -8.59 -1.03
C LEU A 97 -8.42 -9.77 -2.00
N GLU A 98 -7.81 -9.58 -3.17
CA GLU A 98 -7.55 -10.66 -4.11
C GLU A 98 -6.64 -11.72 -3.50
N GLU A 99 -5.56 -11.35 -2.79
CA GLU A 99 -4.70 -12.32 -2.14
C GLU A 99 -5.39 -13.07 -1.00
N TYR A 100 -6.28 -12.40 -0.26
CA TYR A 100 -7.05 -13.04 0.82
C TYR A 100 -8.08 -14.05 0.32
N ASN A 101 -8.67 -13.80 -0.85
CA ASN A 101 -9.71 -14.64 -1.44
C ASN A 101 -9.19 -15.80 -2.32
N LYS A 102 -7.86 -16.01 -2.38
CA LYS A 102 -7.26 -17.16 -3.06
C LYS A 102 -7.34 -18.42 -2.21
#